data_AF-A0A380EH71-F1
#
_entry.id   AF-A0A380EH71-F1
#
_cell.length_a   1.000
_cell.length_b   1.000
_cell.length_c   1.000
_cell.angle_alpha   90.00
_cell.angle_beta   90.00
_cell.angle_gamma   90.00
#
_symmetry.space_group_name_H-M   'P 1'
#
loop_
_entity.id
_entity.type
_entity.pdbx_description
1 polymer ?
#
loop_
_entity_poly.entity_id
_entity_poly.type
_entity_poly.pdbx_seq_one_letter_code
_entity_poly.pdbx_strand_id
1 'polypeptide(L)' 'MTSFFVDKNPLTPKEQIVLREIGNGLSSKEISEKLFLTDGTVRNYTSVIIDKFICR' A
#
# COMPACT_ATOMS: atom_id res chain seq x y z
N MET A 1 -22.45 17.58 -9.48
CA MET A 1 -21.25 18.42 -9.66
C MET A 1 -20.22 17.90 -8.67
N THR A 2 -19.12 17.39 -9.21
CA THR A 2 -18.22 16.41 -8.60
C THR A 2 -17.50 16.97 -7.37
N SER A 3 -17.74 16.38 -6.20
CA SER A 3 -16.99 16.71 -4.98
C SER A 3 -15.58 16.12 -5.06
N PHE A 4 -14.62 16.95 -5.44
CA PHE A 4 -13.18 16.67 -5.37
C PHE A 4 -12.72 16.73 -3.90
N PHE A 5 -13.12 15.75 -3.10
CA PHE A 5 -12.38 15.46 -1.87
C PHE A 5 -11.16 14.63 -2.25
N VAL A 6 -10.09 15.31 -2.67
CA VAL A 6 -8.76 14.71 -2.54
C VAL A 6 -8.40 14.88 -1.07
N ASP A 7 -9.02 14.04 -0.24
CA ASP A 7 -8.45 13.69 1.05
C ASP A 7 -6.99 13.32 0.77
N LYS A 8 -6.06 14.09 1.35
CA LYS A 8 -4.63 13.82 1.26
C LYS A 8 -4.39 12.50 1.95
N ASN A 9 -4.61 11.41 1.22
CA ASN A 9 -4.42 10.09 1.76
C ASN A 9 -2.95 10.02 2.20
N PRO A 10 -2.66 9.66 3.46
CA PRO A 10 -1.29 9.63 3.97
C PRO A 10 -0.43 8.59 3.23
N LEU A 11 -1.09 7.73 2.45
CA LEU A 11 -0.46 6.76 1.55
C LEU A 11 -0.27 7.37 0.16
N THR A 12 0.95 7.23 -0.34
CA THR A 12 1.29 7.41 -1.75
C THR A 12 0.50 6.43 -2.62
N PRO A 13 0.34 6.71 -3.93
CA PRO A 13 -0.39 5.83 -4.83
C PRO A 13 0.15 4.39 -4.84
N LYS A 14 1.46 4.20 -4.67
CA LYS A 14 2.08 2.87 -4.63
C LYS A 14 1.70 2.10 -3.36
N GLU A 15 1.72 2.77 -2.21
CA GLU A 15 1.30 2.18 -0.93
C GLU A 15 -0.18 1.80 -0.95
N GLN A 16 -1.05 2.61 -1.59
CA GLN A 16 -2.46 2.27 -1.77
C GLN A 16 -2.65 1.02 -2.62
N ILE A 17 -1.86 0.87 -3.69
CA ILE A 17 -1.92 -0.32 -4.54
C ILE A 17 -1.47 -1.54 -3.74
N VAL A 18 -0.32 -1.47 -3.06
CA VAL A 18 0.17 -2.56 -2.19
C VAL A 18 -0.89 -2.93 -1.14
N LEU A 19 -1.50 -1.95 -0.48
CA LEU A 19 -2.55 -2.20 0.52
C LEU A 19 -3.78 -2.88 -0.08
N ARG A 20 -4.20 -2.50 -1.29
CA ARG A 20 -5.30 -3.18 -2.00
C ARG A 20 -4.97 -4.63 -2.31
N GLU A 21 -3.76 -4.91 -2.78
CA GLU A 21 -3.34 -6.27 -3.09
C GLU A 21 -3.24 -7.13 -1.81
N ILE A 22 -2.76 -6.56 -0.70
CA ILE A 22 -2.80 -7.21 0.62
C ILE A 22 -4.25 -7.49 1.05
N GLY A 23 -5.17 -6.54 0.86
CA GLY A 23 -6.60 -6.70 1.16
C GLY A 23 -7.28 -7.78 0.30
N ASN A 24 -6.76 -8.05 -0.90
CA ASN A 24 -7.20 -9.16 -1.75
C ASN A 24 -6.66 -10.54 -1.28
N GLY A 25 -5.84 -10.57 -0.23
CA GLY A 25 -5.26 -11.81 0.32
C GLY A 25 -4.01 -12.30 -0.42
N LEU A 26 -3.41 -11.47 -1.28
CA LEU A 26 -2.21 -11.84 -2.02
C LEU A 26 -0.98 -11.89 -1.10
N SER A 27 -0.12 -12.88 -1.34
CA SER A 27 1.16 -13.00 -0.63
C SER A 27 2.14 -11.91 -1.05
N SER A 28 3.07 -11.55 -0.17
CA SER A 28 4.12 -10.56 -0.47
C SER A 28 4.93 -10.91 -1.72
N LYS A 29 5.08 -12.20 -2.04
CA LYS A 29 5.71 -12.68 -3.28
C LYS A 29 4.88 -12.33 -4.52
N GLU A 30 3.59 -12.62 -4.51
CA GLU A 30 2.69 -12.31 -5.63
C GLU A 30 2.59 -10.80 -5.88
N ILE A 31 2.56 -10.02 -4.80
CA ILE A 31 2.57 -8.55 -4.84
C ILE A 31 3.90 -8.06 -5.44
N SER A 32 5.01 -8.68 -5.07
CA SER A 32 6.34 -8.34 -5.59
C SER A 32 6.45 -8.59 -7.10
N GLU A 33 5.93 -9.73 -7.58
CA GLU A 33 5.90 -10.06 -9.01
C GLU A 33 4.96 -9.14 -9.78
N LYS A 34 3.78 -8.83 -9.24
CA LYS A 34 2.77 -8.01 -9.91
C LYS A 34 3.16 -6.53 -10.01
N LEU A 35 3.85 -6.01 -9.01
CA LEU A 35 4.31 -4.62 -8.96
C LEU A 35 5.75 -4.45 -9.45
N PHE A 36 6.41 -5.52 -9.87
CA PHE A 36 7.82 -5.54 -10.25
C PHE A 36 8.73 -4.96 -9.16
N LEU A 37 8.39 -5.27 -7.91
CA LEU A 37 9.12 -4.85 -6.71
C LEU A 37 9.89 -6.03 -6.14
N THR A 38 10.90 -5.76 -5.33
CA THR A 38 11.52 -6.78 -4.49
C THR A 38 10.66 -7.07 -3.26
N ASP A 39 10.77 -8.28 -2.71
CA ASP A 39 10.07 -8.69 -1.48
C ASP A 39 10.37 -7.74 -0.31
N GLY A 40 11.63 -7.28 -0.20
CA GLY A 40 12.04 -6.30 0.80
C GLY A 40 11.33 -4.96 0.65
N THR A 41 11.03 -4.54 -0.58
CA THR A 41 10.29 -3.30 -0.86
C THR A 41 8.82 -3.45 -0.49
N VAL A 42 8.21 -4.61 -0.76
CA VAL A 42 6.82 -4.90 -0.36
C VAL A 42 6.70 -4.90 1.16
N ARG A 43 7.62 -5.57 1.87
CA ARG A 43 7.64 -5.55 3.35
C ARG A 43 7.84 -4.14 3.90
N ASN A 44 8.71 -3.34 3.27
CA ASN A 44 8.91 -1.96 3.67
C ASN A 44 7.63 -1.13 3.52
N TYR A 45 6.91 -1.27 2.41
CA TYR A 45 5.61 -0.60 2.24
C TYR A 45 4.61 -1.05 3.30
N THR A 46 4.52 -2.34 3.59
CA THR A 46 3.65 -2.85 4.67
C THR A 46 4.00 -2.23 6.01
N SER A 47 5.29 -2.16 6.37
CA SER A 47 5.73 -1.52 7.62
C SER A 47 5.38 -0.04 7.67
N VAL A 48 5.60 0.71 6.59
CA VAL A 48 5.27 2.15 6.52
C VAL A 48 3.76 2.38 6.58
N ILE A 49 2.96 1.53 5.93
CA ILE A 49 1.50 1.59 6.02
C ILE A 49 1.06 1.36 7.47
N ILE A 50 1.56 0.29 8.11
CA ILE A 50 1.26 -0.03 9.52
C ILE A 50 1.68 1.12 10.44
N ASP A 51 2.88 1.66 10.27
CA ASP A 51 3.40 2.79 11.04
C ASP A 51 2.46 4.00 10.98
N LYS A 52 1.94 4.31 9.79
CA LYS A 52 0.99 5.41 9.57
C LYS A 52 -0.38 5.22 10.23
N PHE A 53 -0.84 3.98 10.47
CA PHE A 53 -2.18 3.69 11.02
C PHE A 53 -2.17 3.28 12.49
N ILE A 54 -1.12 2.62 12.97
CA ILE A 54 -1.06 2.01 14.31
C ILE A 54 -0.28 2.86 15.31
N CYS A 55 0.78 3.57 14.89
CA CYS A 55 1.66 4.27 15.83
C CYS A 55 1.32 5.76 15.98
N ARG A 56 0.03 6.07 16.15
CA ARG A 56 -0.44 7.39 16.62
C ARG A 56 -1.64 7.27 17.53
#